data_AF-A0A218PDR4-F1
#
_entry.id   AF-A0A218PDR4-F1
#
_cell.length_a   1.000
_cell.length_b   1.000
_cell.length_c   1.000
_cell.angle_alpha   90.00
_cell.angle_beta   90.00
_cell.angle_gamma   90.00
#
_symmetry.space_group_name_H-M   'P 1'
#
loop_
_entity.id
_entity.type
_entity.pdbx_description
1 polymer ?
#
loop_
_entity_poly.entity_id
_entity_poly.type
_entity_poly.pdbx_seq_one_letter_code
_entity_poly.pdbx_strand_id
1 'polypeptide(L)'
;MEHPSFKNYMKVLVLDLLHEPKHGYGIMSELEERYGVKPSAGTIYPIINSLRRKGLIEVVGTGKREKKLYLITEKGKEYLREHSGELEEVRRRMRAYRTFLDLGGNELKLAFKELFESIDGLTEEQKARVRDLLTECARELRLILLGGE
;
A
#
# COMPACT_ATOMS: atom_id res chain seq x y z
N MET A 1 -8.51 -9.06 18.47
CA MET A 1 -7.94 -7.76 18.05
C MET A 1 -8.48 -7.47 16.66
N GLU A 2 -9.30 -6.43 16.48
CA GLU A 2 -9.74 -6.04 15.15
C GLU A 2 -8.52 -5.63 14.32
N HIS A 3 -8.33 -6.24 13.15
CA HIS A 3 -7.30 -5.81 12.21
C HIS A 3 -7.76 -4.51 11.54
N PRO A 4 -7.06 -3.39 11.72
CA PRO A 4 -7.45 -2.15 11.06
C PRO A 4 -7.52 -2.34 9.54
N SER A 5 -8.58 -1.79 8.94
CA SER A 5 -8.75 -1.84 7.48
C SER A 5 -7.56 -1.20 6.76
N PHE A 6 -7.22 -1.70 5.56
CA PHE A 6 -6.20 -1.11 4.68
C PHE A 6 -6.37 0.40 4.51
N LYS A 7 -7.62 0.87 4.47
CA LYS A 7 -7.97 2.29 4.38
C LYS A 7 -7.52 3.10 5.60
N ASN A 8 -7.52 2.54 6.80
CA ASN A 8 -7.02 3.22 7.99
C ASN A 8 -5.49 3.33 7.97
N TYR A 9 -4.79 2.25 7.62
CA TYR A 9 -3.33 2.28 7.44
C TYR A 9 -2.89 3.34 6.45
N MET A 10 -3.60 3.44 5.33
CA MET A 10 -3.29 4.42 4.30
C MET A 10 -3.50 5.86 4.79
N LYS A 11 -4.48 6.13 5.67
CA LYS A 11 -4.65 7.49 6.24
C LYS A 11 -3.46 7.90 7.10
N VAL A 12 -3.00 7.02 7.98
CA VAL A 12 -1.89 7.29 8.90
C VAL A 12 -0.60 7.48 8.12
N LEU A 13 -0.34 6.67 7.10
CA LEU A 13 0.79 6.86 6.19
C LEU A 13 0.70 8.17 5.41
N VAL A 14 -0.44 8.47 4.78
CA VAL A 14 -0.60 9.71 4.01
C VAL A 14 -0.39 10.93 4.91
N LEU A 15 -0.89 10.90 6.14
CA LEU A 15 -0.69 11.96 7.12
C LEU A 15 0.80 12.11 7.47
N ASP A 16 1.51 11.01 7.71
CA ASP A 16 2.95 10.98 7.99
C ASP A 16 3.83 11.43 6.82
N LEU A 17 3.36 11.34 5.56
CA LEU A 17 4.13 11.87 4.43
C LEU A 17 4.04 13.40 4.28
N LEU A 18 3.09 14.04 4.96
CA LEU A 18 2.75 15.46 4.78
C LEU A 18 3.47 16.39 5.77
N HIS A 19 4.67 16.02 6.24
CA HIS A 19 5.55 16.93 6.99
C HIS A 19 6.11 18.08 6.15
N GLU A 20 6.02 17.97 4.82
CA GLU A 20 6.35 19.03 3.85
C GLU A 20 5.22 19.17 2.80
N PRO A 21 5.07 20.36 2.16
CA PRO A 21 3.99 20.59 1.22
C PRO A 21 4.03 19.65 0.00
N LYS A 22 3.02 18.79 -0.17
CA LYS A 22 2.94 17.85 -1.30
C LYS A 22 1.61 17.91 -2.02
N HIS A 23 1.66 17.75 -3.35
CA HIS A 23 0.45 17.49 -4.13
C HIS A 23 0.06 16.01 -4.06
N GLY A 24 -1.20 15.69 -4.37
CA GLY A 24 -1.71 14.31 -4.33
C GLY A 24 -0.86 13.28 -5.09
N TYR A 25 -0.33 13.64 -6.26
CA TYR A 25 0.58 12.75 -7.01
C TYR A 25 1.93 12.50 -6.31
N GLY A 26 2.43 13.44 -5.52
CA GLY A 26 3.72 13.31 -4.84
C GLY A 26 3.59 12.32 -3.69
N ILE A 27 2.46 12.37 -3.00
CA ILE A 27 2.07 11.36 -2.01
C ILE A 27 1.99 9.97 -2.66
N MET A 28 1.38 9.84 -3.84
CA MET A 28 1.32 8.56 -4.57
C MET A 28 2.71 8.04 -4.93
N SER A 29 3.55 8.89 -5.49
CA SER A 29 4.92 8.55 -5.89
C SER A 29 5.78 8.14 -4.70
N GLU A 30 5.67 8.86 -3.58
CA GLU A 30 6.45 8.57 -2.38
C GLU A 30 5.98 7.28 -1.67
N LEU A 31 4.67 6.97 -1.70
CA LEU A 31 4.17 5.67 -1.24
C LEU A 31 4.69 4.51 -2.11
N GLU A 32 4.77 4.71 -3.42
CA GLU A 32 5.32 3.73 -4.36
C GLU A 32 6.81 3.52 -4.12
N GLU A 33 7.57 4.61 -3.98
CA GLU A 33 9.01 4.57 -3.73
C GLU A 33 9.34 3.90 -2.39
N ARG A 34 8.71 4.33 -1.29
CA ARG A 34 9.02 3.85 0.06
C ARG A 34 8.47 2.46 0.34
N TYR A 35 7.31 2.10 -0.22
CA TYR A 35 6.56 0.92 0.18
C TYR A 35 6.15 -0.02 -0.97
N GLY A 36 6.47 0.31 -2.23
CA GLY A 36 6.08 -0.49 -3.39
C GLY A 36 4.58 -0.45 -3.70
N VAL A 37 3.82 0.44 -3.06
CA VAL A 37 2.37 0.56 -3.23
C VAL A 37 2.07 1.89 -3.91
N LYS A 38 1.58 1.83 -5.15
CA LYS A 38 1.08 2.99 -5.89
C LYS A 38 -0.44 3.05 -5.84
N PRO A 39 -1.05 3.71 -4.84
CA PRO A 39 -2.50 3.83 -4.79
C PRO A 39 -3.02 4.74 -5.91
N SER A 40 -4.18 4.41 -6.43
CA SER A 40 -4.82 5.21 -7.49
C SER A 40 -5.30 6.57 -6.99
N ALA A 41 -5.57 7.50 -7.92
CA ALA A 41 -6.26 8.75 -7.61
C ALA A 41 -7.60 8.51 -6.89
N GLY A 42 -8.36 7.50 -7.34
CA GLY A 42 -9.61 7.08 -6.69
C GLY A 42 -9.44 6.59 -5.25
N THR A 43 -8.24 6.20 -4.83
CA THR A 43 -7.93 5.80 -3.45
C THR A 43 -7.43 6.98 -2.62
N ILE A 44 -6.51 7.77 -3.19
CA ILE A 44 -5.79 8.82 -2.44
C ILE A 44 -6.65 10.05 -2.18
N TYR A 45 -7.39 10.53 -3.18
CA TYR A 45 -8.16 11.77 -2.99
C TYR A 45 -9.28 11.63 -1.94
N PRO A 46 -9.99 10.50 -1.81
CA PRO A 46 -10.89 10.28 -0.68
C PRO A 46 -10.20 10.32 0.68
N ILE A 47 -8.96 9.82 0.79
CA ILE A 47 -8.17 9.87 2.02
C ILE A 47 -7.77 11.29 2.35
N ILE A 48 -7.20 12.02 1.39
CA ILE A 48 -6.85 13.44 1.53
C ILE A 48 -8.09 14.24 1.97
N ASN A 49 -9.22 14.06 1.30
CA ASN A 49 -10.46 14.75 1.66
C ASN A 49 -10.94 14.40 3.07
N SER A 50 -10.80 13.15 3.50
CA SER A 50 -11.12 12.75 4.86
C SER A 50 -10.20 13.40 5.89
N LEU A 51 -8.89 13.47 5.64
CA LEU A 51 -7.92 14.10 6.54
C LEU A 51 -8.20 15.61 6.65
N ARG A 52 -8.52 16.27 5.53
CA ARG A 52 -8.91 17.68 5.50
C ARG A 52 -10.19 17.97 6.29
N ARG A 53 -11.25 17.19 6.07
CA ARG A 53 -12.51 17.35 6.82
C ARG A 53 -12.31 17.19 8.32
N LYS A 54 -11.37 16.34 8.75
CA LYS A 54 -11.00 16.17 10.17
C LYS A 54 -10.08 17.28 10.71
N GLY A 55 -9.59 18.18 9.85
CA GLY A 55 -8.64 19.24 10.20
C GLY A 55 -7.22 18.74 10.46
N LEU A 56 -6.87 17.54 9.99
CA LEU A 56 -5.54 16.95 10.20
C LEU A 56 -4.51 17.43 9.17
N ILE A 57 -4.99 17.90 8.01
CA ILE A 57 -4.17 18.50 6.97
C ILE A 57 -4.89 19.72 6.41
N GLU A 58 -4.14 20.65 5.86
CA GLU A 58 -4.64 21.87 5.23
C GLU A 58 -4.08 22.07 3.83
N VAL A 59 -4.61 23.06 3.09
CA VAL A 59 -4.06 23.46 1.78
C VAL A 59 -3.21 24.69 2.01
N VAL A 60 -1.91 24.57 1.79
CA VAL A 60 -0.93 25.65 2.04
C VAL A 60 -0.54 26.41 0.78
N GLY A 61 -1.07 26.00 -0.38
CA GLY A 61 -0.85 26.70 -1.62
C GLY A 61 -1.22 25.90 -2.85
N THR A 62 -0.80 26.44 -3.99
CA THR A 62 -1.04 25.88 -5.31
C THR A 62 0.29 25.74 -6.03
N GLY A 63 0.69 24.50 -6.31
CA GLY A 63 1.90 24.17 -7.05
C GLY A 63 1.71 24.27 -8.57
N LYS A 64 2.66 23.72 -9.32
CA LYS A 64 2.61 23.68 -10.79
C LYS A 64 1.30 23.08 -11.31
N ARG A 65 0.76 23.62 -12.41
CA ARG A 65 -0.51 23.21 -13.04
C ARG A 65 -1.72 23.33 -12.11
N GLU A 66 -1.73 24.34 -11.25
CA GLU A 66 -2.83 24.64 -10.33
C GLU A 66 -3.18 23.53 -9.33
N LYS A 67 -2.21 22.66 -9.01
CA LYS A 67 -2.42 21.54 -8.09
C LYS A 67 -2.29 21.99 -6.63
N LYS A 68 -3.28 21.68 -5.80
CA LYS A 68 -3.26 21.95 -4.35
C LYS A 68 -2.08 21.24 -3.67
N LEU A 69 -1.36 21.98 -2.83
CA LEU A 69 -0.34 21.47 -1.92
C LEU A 69 -0.97 21.28 -0.54
N TYR A 70 -0.77 20.09 0.02
CA TYR A 70 -1.26 19.72 1.34
C TYR A 70 -0.12 19.69 2.35
N LEU A 71 -0.41 20.07 3.59
CA LEU A 71 0.53 20.00 4.72
C LEU A 71 -0.21 19.51 5.97
N ILE A 72 0.48 18.79 6.84
CA ILE A 72 -0.03 18.38 8.15
C ILE A 72 -0.23 19.61 9.07
N THR A 73 -1.35 19.65 9.78
CA THR A 73 -1.62 20.69 10.81
C THR A 73 -1.04 20.27 12.16
N GLU A 74 -1.00 21.18 13.14
CA GLU A 74 -0.66 20.82 14.53
C GLU A 74 -1.57 19.73 15.11
N LYS A 75 -2.88 19.80 14.81
CA LYS A 75 -3.84 18.74 15.14
C LYS A 75 -3.48 17.40 14.47
N GLY A 76 -3.01 17.44 13.23
CA GLY A 76 -2.51 16.26 12.52
C GLY A 76 -1.28 15.65 13.20
N LYS A 77 -0.33 16.48 13.65
CA LYS A 77 0.86 16.03 14.37
C LYS A 77 0.51 15.41 15.72
N GLU A 78 -0.44 16.00 16.46
CA GLU A 78 -0.97 15.42 17.69
C GLU A 78 -1.63 14.07 17.44
N TYR A 79 -2.48 13.98 16.41
CA TYR A 79 -3.10 12.72 16.00
C TYR A 79 -2.04 11.64 15.71
N LEU A 80 -0.95 11.95 15.00
CA LEU A 80 0.14 10.99 14.78
C LEU A 80 0.85 10.55 16.06
N ARG A 81 1.02 11.45 17.04
CA ARG A 81 1.62 11.11 18.34
C ARG A 81 0.74 10.13 19.11
N GLU A 82 -0.56 10.38 19.16
CA GLU A 82 -1.56 9.49 19.79
C GLU A 82 -1.64 8.12 19.10
N HIS A 83 -1.43 8.08 17.78
CA HIS A 83 -1.52 6.86 16.97
C HIS A 83 -0.13 6.31 16.57
N SER A 84 0.91 6.63 17.34
CA SER A 84 2.30 6.25 17.04
C SER A 84 2.50 4.73 16.92
N GLY A 85 1.87 3.95 17.79
CA GLY A 85 1.90 2.47 17.70
C GLY A 85 1.22 1.93 16.44
N GLU A 86 0.12 2.56 15.99
CA GLU A 86 -0.51 2.20 14.71
C GLU A 86 0.42 2.54 13.54
N LEU A 87 1.02 3.73 13.55
CA LEU A 87 1.98 4.14 12.52
C LEU A 87 3.17 3.18 12.43
N GLU A 88 3.74 2.78 13.56
CA GLU A 88 4.86 1.84 13.60
C GLU A 88 4.49 0.47 13.03
N GLU A 89 3.34 -0.08 13.45
CA GLU A 89 2.85 -1.36 12.95
C GLU A 89 2.57 -1.32 11.44
N VAL A 90 2.02 -0.21 10.94
CA VAL A 90 1.81 0.00 9.51
C VAL A 90 3.12 0.06 8.75
N ARG A 91 4.10 0.82 9.25
CA ARG A 91 5.44 0.87 8.66
C ARG A 91 6.10 -0.50 8.64
N ARG A 92 5.95 -1.29 9.72
CA ARG A 92 6.46 -2.67 9.78
C ARG A 92 5.83 -3.56 8.71
N ARG A 93 4.50 -3.52 8.58
CA ARG A 93 3.77 -4.26 7.53
C ARG A 93 4.19 -3.85 6.12
N MET A 94 4.33 -2.54 5.87
CA MET A 94 4.75 -2.05 4.56
C MET A 94 6.19 -2.43 4.22
N ARG A 95 7.11 -2.43 5.19
CA ARG A 95 8.47 -2.95 4.98
C ARG A 95 8.46 -4.43 4.63
N ALA A 96 7.70 -5.24 5.36
CA ALA A 96 7.55 -6.66 5.05
C ALA A 96 6.97 -6.89 3.63
N TYR A 97 5.98 -6.09 3.23
CA TYR A 97 5.43 -6.14 1.88
C TYR A 97 6.46 -5.75 0.83
N ARG A 98 7.27 -4.71 1.08
CA ARG A 98 8.35 -4.31 0.19
C ARG A 98 9.40 -5.42 0.05
N THR A 99 9.83 -6.03 1.15
CA THR A 99 10.72 -7.18 1.12
C THR A 99 10.13 -8.34 0.31
N PHE A 100 8.84 -8.64 0.46
CA PHE A 100 8.17 -9.64 -0.36
C PHE A 100 8.25 -9.31 -1.86
N LEU A 101 8.02 -8.05 -2.25
CA LEU A 101 8.15 -7.63 -3.64
C LEU A 101 9.58 -7.81 -4.16
N ASP A 102 10.58 -7.42 -3.37
CA ASP A 102 11.99 -7.51 -3.73
C ASP A 102 12.49 -8.98 -3.82
N LEU A 103 11.84 -9.92 -3.11
CA LEU A 103 12.14 -11.37 -3.17
C LEU A 103 11.56 -12.09 -4.41
N GLY A 104 10.95 -11.38 -5.34
CA GLY A 104 10.27 -11.96 -6.51
C GLY A 104 8.75 -11.87 -6.46
N GLY A 105 8.19 -11.24 -5.42
CA GLY A 105 6.75 -11.03 -5.30
C GLY A 105 6.17 -10.13 -6.40
N ASN A 106 6.99 -9.28 -7.01
CA ASN A 106 6.56 -8.44 -8.13
C ASN A 106 6.28 -9.26 -9.40
N GLU A 107 7.13 -10.24 -9.71
CA GLU A 107 6.97 -11.19 -10.80
C GLU A 107 5.72 -12.05 -10.57
N LEU A 108 5.52 -12.54 -9.34
CA LEU A 108 4.30 -13.26 -8.97
C LEU A 108 3.04 -12.40 -9.16
N LYS A 109 3.10 -11.12 -8.77
CA LYS A 109 1.98 -10.19 -8.95
C LYS A 109 1.63 -9.99 -10.42
N LEU A 110 2.63 -9.87 -11.30
CA LEU A 110 2.42 -9.74 -12.75
C LEU A 110 1.85 -11.03 -13.35
N ALA A 111 2.42 -12.18 -13.01
CA ALA A 111 1.94 -13.48 -13.45
C ALA A 111 0.48 -13.74 -13.01
N PHE A 112 0.12 -13.37 -11.78
CA PHE A 112 -1.26 -13.46 -11.32
C PHE A 112 -2.21 -12.53 -12.08
N LYS A 113 -1.76 -11.32 -12.41
CA LYS A 113 -2.58 -10.40 -13.22
C LYS A 113 -2.90 -11.02 -14.58
N GLU A 114 -1.89 -11.55 -15.27
CA GLU A 114 -2.06 -12.22 -16.57
C GLU A 114 -2.92 -13.49 -16.44
N LEU A 115 -2.75 -14.26 -15.37
CA LEU A 115 -3.59 -15.41 -15.06
C LEU A 115 -5.06 -15.01 -14.92
N PHE A 116 -5.36 -13.98 -14.14
CA PHE A 116 -6.75 -13.53 -13.94
C PHE A 116 -7.37 -12.95 -15.21
N GLU A 117 -6.60 -12.22 -16.02
CA GLU A 117 -7.06 -11.70 -17.32
C GLU A 117 -7.36 -12.82 -18.32
N SER A 118 -6.71 -13.98 -18.19
CA SER A 118 -6.82 -15.12 -19.10
C SER A 118 -7.62 -16.30 -18.55
N ILE A 119 -8.12 -16.21 -17.30
CA ILE A 119 -8.59 -17.37 -16.52
C ILE A 119 -9.74 -18.12 -17.18
N ASP A 120 -10.66 -17.39 -17.81
CA ASP A 120 -11.83 -17.95 -18.49
C ASP A 120 -11.48 -18.65 -19.81
N GLY A 121 -10.31 -18.34 -20.38
CA GLY A 121 -9.81 -18.92 -21.63
C GLY A 121 -8.92 -20.15 -21.46
N LEU A 122 -8.63 -20.58 -20.22
CA LEU A 122 -7.75 -21.71 -19.95
C LEU A 122 -8.46 -23.05 -20.20
N THR A 123 -7.75 -24.00 -20.83
CA THR A 123 -8.19 -25.40 -20.90
C THR A 123 -8.15 -26.07 -19.53
N GLU A 124 -8.85 -27.18 -19.36
CA GLU A 124 -8.82 -27.95 -18.10
C GLU A 124 -7.40 -28.47 -17.78
N GLU A 125 -6.61 -28.83 -18.78
CA GLU A 125 -5.20 -29.20 -18.60
C GLU A 125 -4.36 -28.01 -18.13
N GLN A 126 -4.60 -26.80 -18.66
CA GLN A 126 -3.93 -25.59 -18.20
C GLN A 126 -4.30 -25.26 -16.75
N LYS A 127 -5.58 -25.31 -16.39
CA LYS A 127 -6.06 -25.09 -15.02
C LYS A 127 -5.46 -26.11 -14.05
N ALA A 128 -5.36 -27.38 -14.45
CA ALA A 128 -4.72 -28.42 -13.65
C ALA A 128 -3.24 -28.10 -13.37
N ARG A 129 -2.47 -27.74 -14.40
CA ARG A 129 -1.06 -27.34 -14.22
C ARG A 129 -0.88 -26.12 -13.33
N VAL A 130 -1.75 -25.10 -13.47
CA VAL A 130 -1.72 -23.90 -12.59
C VAL A 130 -1.97 -24.31 -11.14
N ARG A 131 -2.97 -25.15 -10.88
CA ARG A 131 -3.25 -25.65 -9.52
C ARG A 131 -2.06 -26.39 -8.92
N ASP A 132 -1.43 -27.27 -9.69
CA ASP A 132 -0.31 -28.07 -9.21
C ASP A 132 0.89 -27.16 -8.87
N LEU A 133 1.21 -26.21 -9.76
CA LEU A 133 2.26 -25.20 -9.53
C LEU A 133 2.00 -24.38 -8.26
N LEU A 134 0.78 -23.87 -8.07
CA LEU A 134 0.43 -23.06 -6.89
C LEU A 134 0.49 -23.88 -5.60
N THR A 135 0.09 -25.15 -5.66
CA THR A 135 0.11 -26.06 -4.51
C THR A 135 1.54 -26.39 -4.11
N GLU A 136 2.41 -26.68 -5.07
CA GLU A 136 3.83 -26.95 -4.84
C GLU A 136 4.55 -25.72 -4.30
N CYS A 137 4.36 -24.55 -4.92
CA CYS A 137 4.91 -23.29 -4.45
C CYS A 137 4.50 -23.00 -3.00
N ALA A 138 3.21 -23.17 -2.66
CA ALA A 138 2.74 -22.97 -1.29
C ALA A 138 3.34 -23.99 -0.31
N ARG A 139 3.60 -25.23 -0.73
CA ARG A 139 4.27 -26.25 0.09
C ARG A 139 5.71 -25.85 0.37
N GLU A 140 6.47 -25.51 -0.66
CA GLU A 140 7.88 -25.12 -0.56
C GLU A 140 8.06 -23.87 0.31
N LEU A 141 7.23 -22.83 0.10
CA LEU A 141 7.26 -21.64 0.95
C LEU A 141 7.03 -21.95 2.43
N ARG A 142 6.11 -22.88 2.76
CA ARG A 142 5.87 -23.28 4.15
C ARG A 142 7.05 -24.04 4.75
N LEU A 143 7.74 -24.88 3.98
CA LEU A 143 8.93 -25.59 4.45
C LEU A 143 10.04 -24.61 4.83
N ILE A 144 10.32 -23.63 3.96
CA ILE A 144 11.29 -22.55 4.22
C ILE A 144 10.93 -21.79 5.51
N LEU A 145 9.65 -21.41 5.66
CA LEU A 145 9.20 -20.65 6.82
C LEU A 145 9.23 -21.42 8.15
N LEU A 146 9.13 -22.75 8.11
CA LEU A 146 9.16 -23.62 9.30
C LEU A 146 10.56 -24.12 9.65
N GLY A 147 11.60 -23.68 8.91
CA GLY A 147 13.00 -24.00 9.19
C GLY A 147 13.48 -25.33 8.60
N GLY A 148 12.85 -25.81 7.53
CA GLY A 148 13.37 -26.95 6.76
C GLY A 148 14.45 -26.49 5.78
N GLU A 149 15.67 -27.02 5.93
CA GLU A 149 16.61 -27.16 4.81
C GLU A 149 16.04 -28.09 3.73
#